data_AF-A0A3D8N158-F1
#
_entry.id   AF-A0A3D8N158-F1
#
_cell.length_a   1.000
_cell.length_b   1.000
_cell.length_c   1.000
_cell.angle_alpha   90.00
_cell.angle_beta   90.00
_cell.angle_gamma   90.00
#
_symmetry.space_group_name_H-M   'P 1'
#
loop_
_entity.id
_entity.type
_entity.pdbx_description
1 polymer ?
#
loop_
_entity_poly.entity_id
_entity_poly.type
_entity_poly.pdbx_seq_one_letter_code
_entity_poly.pdbx_strand_id
1 'polypeptide(L)'
;MTIEPLDISTELELARPTPERWRARVTRLITFGVVGLSGVGVNLAVFKLFFHLVVPTTLSDDLRFVLANLAGVIVSIFTNFLLNDRFTWGDRVKGDRRDWYRRLTRYYVAASGAGAVQMVTAWASLPLWVMLGWQVAGYKLAPTLGVLTGIGCGMALNFLASHFWAFRDADTPS
;
A
#
# COMPACT_ATOMS: atom_id res chain seq x y z
N MET A 1 -3.66 44.04 22.63
CA MET A 1 -2.65 42.97 22.54
C MET A 1 -2.00 43.06 21.18
N THR A 2 -0.83 43.67 21.08
CA THR A 2 0.02 43.64 19.89
C THR A 2 0.80 42.32 19.93
N ILE A 3 0.54 41.42 19.00
CA ILE A 3 1.35 40.21 18.84
C ILE A 3 2.69 40.68 18.28
N GLU A 4 3.75 40.54 19.08
CA GLU A 4 5.12 40.81 18.65
C GLU A 4 5.48 39.83 17.52
N PRO A 5 6.02 40.30 16.38
CA PRO A 5 6.38 39.40 15.30
C PRO A 5 7.44 38.41 15.79
N LEU A 6 7.14 37.12 15.68
CA LEU A 6 8.07 36.04 16.03
C LEU A 6 9.39 36.22 15.27
N ASP A 7 10.50 36.17 16.02
CA ASP A 7 11.84 36.19 15.44
C ASP A 7 12.02 35.01 14.45
N ILE A 8 12.66 35.29 13.32
CA ILE A 8 12.98 34.34 12.26
C ILE A 8 13.71 33.11 12.83
N SER A 9 14.51 33.27 13.88
CA SER A 9 15.16 32.14 14.56
C SER A 9 14.16 31.14 15.14
N THR A 10 13.05 31.62 15.70
CA THR A 10 12.00 30.79 16.34
C THR A 10 11.12 30.12 15.28
N GLU A 11 10.77 30.84 14.21
CA GLU A 11 10.12 30.28 13.02
C GLU A 11 10.95 29.13 12.42
N LEU A 12 12.28 29.30 12.34
CA LEU A 12 13.20 28.29 11.83
C LEU A 12 13.34 27.09 12.77
N GLU A 13 13.35 27.29 14.09
CA GLU A 13 13.36 26.18 15.06
C GLU A 13 12.07 25.36 15.03
N LEU A 14 10.91 26.01 14.87
CA LEU A 14 9.62 25.35 14.68
C LEU A 14 9.52 24.60 13.34
N ALA A 15 10.18 25.12 12.30
CA ALA A 15 10.24 24.51 10.97
C ALA A 15 11.21 23.32 10.87
N ARG A 16 12.14 23.14 11.83
CA ARG A 16 13.05 21.99 11.83
C ARG A 16 12.23 20.71 12.02
N PRO A 17 12.35 19.73 11.11
CA PRO A 17 11.65 18.48 11.29
C PRO A 17 12.28 17.75 12.46
N THR A 18 11.56 17.68 13.58
CA THR A 18 12.04 17.01 14.78
C THR A 18 12.36 15.54 14.46
N PRO A 19 13.48 14.98 14.99
CA PRO A 19 13.87 13.59 14.74
C PRO A 19 12.76 12.57 15.03
N GLU A 20 11.87 12.89 15.98
CA GLU A 20 10.70 12.09 16.34
C GLU A 20 9.68 11.98 15.21
N ARG A 21 9.40 13.07 14.47
CA ARG A 21 8.48 13.06 13.32
C ARG A 21 9.00 12.19 12.18
N TRP A 22 10.31 12.24 11.91
CA TRP A 22 10.94 11.37 10.92
C TRP A 22 10.89 9.90 11.32
N ARG A 23 11.23 9.57 12.58
CA ARG A 23 11.13 8.21 13.11
C ARG A 23 9.71 7.66 13.01
N ALA A 24 8.70 8.46 13.34
CA ALA A 24 7.30 8.07 13.21
C ALA A 24 6.93 7.74 11.76
N ARG A 25 7.34 8.58 10.79
CA ARG A 25 7.10 8.34 9.35
C ARG A 25 7.77 7.06 8.85
N VAL A 26 9.03 6.85 9.20
CA VAL A 26 9.79 5.65 8.82
C VAL A 26 9.17 4.40 9.44
N THR A 27 8.80 4.48 10.72
CA THR A 27 8.12 3.37 11.42
C THR A 27 6.82 3.00 10.71
N ARG A 28 5.98 3.99 10.34
CA ARG A 28 4.76 3.73 9.57
C ARG A 28 5.05 3.10 8.21
N LEU A 29 6.08 3.55 7.50
CA LEU A 29 6.47 2.97 6.22
C LEU A 29 6.90 1.50 6.36
N ILE A 30 7.69 1.19 7.39
CA ILE A 30 8.15 -0.18 7.68
C ILE A 30 6.96 -1.05 8.07
N THR A 31 6.11 -0.62 9.01
CA THR A 31 4.92 -1.37 9.41
C THR A 31 3.98 -1.60 8.22
N PHE A 32 3.78 -0.57 7.39
CA PHE A 32 3.00 -0.70 6.15
C PHE A 32 3.60 -1.73 5.19
N GLY A 33 4.92 -1.72 5.01
CA GLY A 33 5.63 -2.71 4.20
C GLY A 33 5.50 -4.14 4.73
N VAL A 34 5.64 -4.33 6.05
CA VAL A 34 5.46 -5.64 6.70
C VAL A 34 4.03 -6.14 6.55
N VAL A 35 3.04 -5.27 6.76
CA VAL A 35 1.62 -5.59 6.53
C VAL A 35 1.40 -5.94 5.06
N GLY A 36 1.92 -5.14 4.13
CA GLY A 36 1.85 -5.40 2.69
C GLY A 36 2.42 -6.77 2.31
N LEU A 37 3.59 -7.13 2.85
CA LEU A 37 4.21 -8.44 2.64
C LEU A 37 3.35 -9.57 3.21
N SER A 38 2.78 -9.40 4.40
CA SER A 38 1.84 -10.39 4.97
C SER A 38 0.61 -10.58 4.07
N GLY A 39 0.15 -9.51 3.43
CA GLY A 39 -0.93 -9.53 2.47
C GLY A 39 -0.66 -10.41 1.25
N VAL A 40 0.60 -10.49 0.78
CA VAL A 40 0.99 -11.40 -0.31
C VAL A 40 0.79 -12.86 0.12
N GLY A 41 1.17 -13.21 1.36
CA GLY A 41 0.93 -14.53 1.92
C GLY A 41 -0.56 -14.87 2.02
N VAL A 42 -1.37 -13.92 2.51
CA VAL A 42 -2.84 -14.07 2.59
C VAL A 42 -3.45 -14.26 1.19
N ASN A 43 -3.02 -13.45 0.22
CA ASN A 43 -3.49 -13.54 -1.16
C ASN A 43 -3.26 -14.95 -1.73
N LEU A 44 -2.04 -15.48 -1.59
CA LEU A 44 -1.69 -16.82 -2.08
C LEU A 44 -2.46 -17.92 -1.35
N ALA A 45 -2.64 -17.79 -0.03
CA ALA A 45 -3.39 -18.78 0.76
C ALA A 45 -4.86 -18.83 0.33
N VAL A 46 -5.51 -17.67 0.19
CA VAL A 46 -6.90 -17.55 -0.24
C VAL A 46 -7.06 -18.01 -1.68
N PHE A 47 -6.14 -17.63 -2.58
CA PHE A 47 -6.13 -18.11 -3.96
C PHE A 47 -6.13 -19.64 -4.00
N LYS A 48 -5.19 -20.29 -3.30
CA LYS A 48 -5.09 -21.76 -3.28
C LYS A 48 -6.34 -22.40 -2.70
N LEU A 49 -6.85 -21.85 -1.60
CA LEU A 49 -8.08 -22.34 -0.96
C LEU A 49 -9.26 -22.26 -1.92
N PHE A 50 -9.45 -21.11 -2.58
CA PHE A 50 -10.58 -20.91 -3.50
C PHE A 50 -10.45 -21.77 -4.74
N PHE A 51 -9.28 -21.79 -5.36
CA PHE A 51 -9.03 -22.54 -6.59
C PHE A 51 -9.24 -24.05 -6.41
N HIS A 52 -8.83 -24.60 -5.26
CA HIS A 52 -8.92 -26.04 -5.00
C HIS A 52 -10.21 -26.49 -4.31
N LEU A 53 -10.81 -25.67 -3.43
CA LEU A 53 -11.90 -26.12 -2.56
C LEU A 53 -13.23 -25.39 -2.77
N VAL A 54 -13.22 -24.15 -3.26
CA VAL A 54 -14.44 -23.32 -3.32
C VAL A 54 -15.01 -23.27 -4.73
N VAL A 55 -14.16 -23.06 -5.73
CA VAL A 55 -14.63 -22.89 -7.10
C VAL A 55 -14.88 -24.26 -7.75
N PRO A 56 -16.09 -24.53 -8.28
CA PRO A 56 -16.42 -25.81 -8.89
C PRO A 56 -15.48 -26.18 -10.03
N THR A 57 -15.08 -27.45 -10.08
CA THR A 57 -14.25 -28.02 -11.17
C THR A 57 -15.00 -28.13 -12.50
N THR A 58 -16.31 -27.86 -12.50
CA THR A 58 -17.14 -27.80 -13.71
C THR A 58 -16.94 -26.51 -14.51
N LEU A 59 -16.33 -25.48 -13.92
CA LEU A 59 -15.95 -24.26 -14.61
C LEU A 59 -14.62 -24.44 -15.36
N SER A 60 -14.41 -23.66 -16.43
CA SER A 60 -13.13 -23.62 -17.12
C SER A 60 -12.00 -23.16 -16.19
N ASP A 61 -10.80 -23.70 -16.38
CA ASP A 61 -9.66 -23.39 -15.51
C ASP A 61 -9.31 -21.89 -15.52
N ASP A 62 -9.50 -21.20 -16.64
CA ASP A 62 -9.33 -19.75 -16.74
C ASP A 62 -10.29 -18.98 -15.82
N LEU A 63 -11.57 -19.36 -15.83
CA LEU A 63 -12.57 -18.71 -14.98
C LEU A 63 -12.31 -19.02 -13.50
N ARG A 64 -11.90 -20.25 -13.19
CA ARG A 64 -11.53 -20.65 -11.83
C ARG A 64 -10.34 -19.84 -11.32
N PHE A 65 -9.33 -19.65 -12.16
CA PHE A 65 -8.15 -18.85 -11.85
C PHE A 65 -8.53 -17.39 -11.56
N VAL A 66 -9.33 -16.78 -12.45
CA VAL A 66 -9.77 -15.38 -12.30
C VAL A 66 -10.56 -15.19 -10.99
N LEU A 67 -11.53 -16.06 -10.70
CA LEU A 67 -12.35 -15.98 -9.50
C LEU A 67 -11.51 -16.16 -8.23
N ALA A 68 -10.63 -17.17 -8.20
CA ALA A 68 -9.76 -17.41 -7.06
C ALA A 68 -8.76 -16.25 -6.83
N ASN A 69 -8.21 -15.69 -7.90
CA ASN A 69 -7.30 -14.54 -7.83
C ASN A 69 -8.02 -13.29 -7.31
N LEU A 70 -9.24 -13.02 -7.81
CA LEU A 70 -10.05 -11.91 -7.35
C LEU A 70 -10.39 -12.05 -5.86
N ALA A 71 -10.79 -13.25 -5.40
CA ALA A 71 -11.01 -13.52 -3.99
C ALA A 71 -9.75 -13.27 -3.14
N GLY A 72 -8.60 -13.76 -3.61
CA GLY A 72 -7.31 -13.54 -2.95
C GLY A 72 -6.96 -12.06 -2.81
N VAL A 73 -7.16 -11.27 -3.87
CA VAL A 73 -6.90 -9.83 -3.87
C VAL A 73 -7.85 -9.10 -2.91
N ILE A 74 -9.16 -9.39 -2.98
CA ILE A 74 -10.16 -8.73 -2.12
C ILE A 74 -9.87 -9.01 -0.64
N VAL A 75 -9.63 -10.27 -0.28
CA VAL A 75 -9.36 -10.66 1.11
C VAL A 75 -8.02 -10.08 1.58
N SER A 76 -6.99 -10.09 0.75
CA SER A 76 -5.69 -9.51 1.08
C SER A 76 -5.77 -8.00 1.34
N ILE A 77 -6.48 -7.24 0.48
CA ILE A 77 -6.69 -5.81 0.71
C ILE A 77 -7.48 -5.58 2.01
N PHE A 78 -8.48 -6.41 2.29
CA PHE A 78 -9.25 -6.33 3.53
C PHE A 78 -8.39 -6.58 4.78
N THR A 79 -7.60 -7.65 4.80
CA THR A 79 -6.72 -7.96 5.93
C THR A 79 -5.66 -6.89 6.11
N ASN A 80 -5.10 -6.39 5.01
CA ASN A 80 -4.14 -5.28 5.05
C ASN A 80 -4.77 -4.01 5.59
N PHE A 81 -6.03 -3.70 5.24
CA PHE A 81 -6.77 -2.59 5.82
C PHE A 81 -6.90 -2.75 7.33
N LEU A 82 -7.35 -3.91 7.82
CA LEU A 82 -7.53 -4.16 9.25
C LEU A 82 -6.23 -3.98 10.03
N LEU A 83 -5.13 -4.54 9.52
CA LEU A 83 -3.81 -4.44 10.13
C LEU A 83 -3.30 -2.99 10.08
N ASN A 84 -3.47 -2.30 8.96
CA ASN A 84 -3.04 -0.92 8.81
C ASN A 84 -3.86 0.05 9.67
N ASP A 85 -5.17 -0.11 9.74
CA ASP A 85 -6.05 0.69 10.61
C ASP A 85 -5.66 0.49 12.08
N ARG A 86 -5.30 -0.73 12.49
CA ARG A 86 -4.95 -1.04 13.88
C ARG A 86 -3.51 -0.65 14.24
N PHE A 87 -2.53 -0.96 13.40
CA PHE A 87 -1.10 -0.87 13.75
C PHE A 87 -0.40 0.31 13.09
N THR A 88 -0.58 0.52 11.78
CA THR A 88 0.14 1.57 11.04
C THR A 88 -0.41 2.97 11.32
N TRP A 89 -1.73 3.08 11.42
CA TRP A 89 -2.46 4.33 11.70
C TRP A 89 -3.36 4.20 12.93
N GLY A 90 -2.97 3.33 13.87
CA GLY A 90 -3.70 3.12 15.12
C GLY A 90 -3.79 4.36 16.00
N ASP A 91 -2.89 5.32 15.80
CA ASP A 91 -2.80 6.60 16.51
C ASP A 91 -3.69 7.70 15.93
N ARG A 92 -4.33 7.47 14.77
CA ARG A 92 -5.27 8.42 14.16
C ARG A 92 -6.58 8.52 14.94
N VAL A 93 -7.20 9.70 14.93
CA VAL A 93 -8.54 9.90 15.50
C VAL A 93 -9.55 9.22 14.59
N LYS A 94 -10.27 8.24 15.14
CA LYS A 94 -11.28 7.44 14.42
C LYS A 94 -12.67 7.87 14.81
N GLY A 95 -13.51 8.09 13.80
CA GLY A 95 -14.92 8.41 14.00
C GLY A 95 -15.78 7.15 14.21
N ASP A 96 -17.06 7.33 13.93
CA ASP A 96 -18.10 6.32 14.00
C ASP A 96 -18.00 5.25 12.89
N ARG A 97 -19.00 4.38 12.81
CA ARG A 97 -19.05 3.28 11.82
C ARG A 97 -19.01 3.80 10.38
N ARG A 98 -19.56 4.99 10.12
CA ARG A 98 -19.53 5.62 8.79
C ARG A 98 -18.10 6.00 8.40
N ASP A 99 -17.33 6.53 9.33
CA ASP A 99 -15.91 6.81 9.11
C ASP A 99 -15.12 5.52 8.81
N TRP A 100 -15.36 4.43 9.55
CA TRP A 100 -14.70 3.15 9.27
C TRP A 100 -14.92 2.65 7.83
N TYR A 101 -16.17 2.64 7.35
CA TYR A 101 -16.47 2.25 5.97
C TYR A 101 -15.87 3.22 4.94
N ARG A 102 -15.82 4.51 5.26
CA ARG A 102 -15.15 5.53 4.42
C ARG A 102 -13.64 5.27 4.31
N ARG A 103 -12.95 4.95 5.40
CA ARG A 103 -11.52 4.58 5.36
C ARG A 103 -11.30 3.29 4.57
N LEU A 104 -12.15 2.28 4.79
CA LEU A 104 -12.12 1.01 4.06
C LEU A 104 -12.22 1.22 2.55
N THR A 105 -13.26 1.93 2.10
CA THR A 105 -13.50 2.20 0.67
C THR A 105 -12.36 3.01 0.05
N ARG A 106 -11.87 4.05 0.73
CA ARG A 106 -10.69 4.81 0.27
C ARG A 106 -9.45 3.94 0.17
N TYR A 107 -9.25 3.02 1.12
CA TYR A 107 -8.12 2.09 1.09
C TYR A 107 -8.20 1.12 -0.09
N TYR A 108 -9.38 0.57 -0.40
CA TYR A 108 -9.58 -0.25 -1.60
C TYR A 108 -9.27 0.53 -2.88
N VAL A 109 -9.74 1.78 -2.98
CA VAL A 109 -9.46 2.63 -4.14
C VAL A 109 -7.97 2.94 -4.25
N ALA A 110 -7.31 3.29 -3.15
CA ALA A 110 -5.88 3.56 -3.11
C ALA A 110 -5.04 2.32 -3.50
N ALA A 111 -5.35 1.16 -2.92
CA ALA A 111 -4.65 -0.09 -3.21
C ALA A 111 -4.85 -0.54 -4.67
N SER A 112 -6.07 -0.42 -5.20
CA SER A 112 -6.37 -0.78 -6.59
C SER A 112 -5.68 0.16 -7.58
N GLY A 113 -5.73 1.47 -7.33
CA GLY A 113 -5.02 2.46 -8.15
C GLY A 113 -3.51 2.26 -8.12
N ALA A 114 -2.95 1.97 -6.95
CA ALA A 114 -1.54 1.62 -6.81
C ALA A 114 -1.16 0.33 -7.55
N GLY A 115 -2.01 -0.69 -7.54
CA GLY A 115 -1.81 -1.92 -8.31
C GLY A 115 -1.78 -1.67 -9.83
N ALA A 116 -2.66 -0.79 -10.33
CA ALA A 116 -2.64 -0.38 -11.73
C ALA A 116 -1.34 0.36 -12.10
N VAL A 117 -0.90 1.30 -11.26
CA VAL A 117 0.37 2.02 -11.44
C VAL A 117 1.56 1.08 -11.38
N GLN A 118 1.58 0.13 -10.45
CA GLN A 118 2.59 -0.93 -10.37
C GLN A 118 2.69 -1.69 -11.69
N MET A 119 1.56 -2.08 -12.27
CA MET A 119 1.56 -2.82 -13.54
C MET A 119 2.13 -1.95 -14.66
N VAL A 120 1.61 -0.72 -14.84
CA VAL A 120 2.08 0.19 -15.90
C VAL A 120 3.58 0.47 -15.78
N THR A 121 4.07 0.77 -14.58
CA THR A 121 5.49 1.09 -14.34
C THR A 121 6.40 -0.13 -14.52
N ALA A 122 5.95 -1.33 -14.15
CA ALA A 122 6.70 -2.57 -14.41
C ALA A 122 6.88 -2.81 -15.92
N TRP A 123 5.81 -2.67 -16.69
CA TRP A 123 5.84 -2.84 -18.15
C TRP A 123 6.67 -1.74 -18.84
N ALA A 124 6.49 -0.48 -18.44
CA ALA A 124 7.19 0.66 -19.03
C ALA A 124 8.70 0.66 -18.73
N SER A 125 9.11 0.16 -17.56
CA SER A 125 10.53 0.11 -17.18
C SER A 125 11.28 -1.10 -17.76
N LEU A 126 10.57 -2.14 -18.21
CA LEU A 126 11.20 -3.37 -18.70
C LEU A 126 12.20 -3.14 -19.86
N PRO A 127 11.90 -2.35 -20.91
CA PRO A 127 12.86 -2.11 -22.00
C PRO A 127 14.17 -1.48 -21.51
N LEU A 128 14.08 -0.56 -20.54
CA LEU A 128 15.25 0.07 -19.92
C LEU A 128 16.14 -0.97 -19.23
N TRP A 129 15.55 -1.87 -18.44
CA TRP A 129 16.29 -2.93 -17.75
C TRP A 129 16.89 -3.97 -18.71
N VAL A 130 16.19 -4.27 -19.80
CA VAL A 130 16.70 -5.15 -20.86
C VAL A 130 17.92 -4.52 -21.54
N MET A 131 17.86 -3.21 -21.84
CA MET A 131 18.98 -2.48 -22.45
C MET A 131 20.22 -2.42 -21.56
N LEU A 132 20.04 -2.33 -20.23
CA LEU A 132 21.14 -2.39 -19.27
C LEU A 132 21.81 -3.77 -19.20
N GLY A 133 21.15 -4.83 -19.68
CA GLY A 133 21.77 -6.14 -19.88
C GLY A 133 22.26 -6.85 -18.60
N TRP A 134 21.78 -6.43 -17.42
CA TRP A 134 22.28 -7.00 -16.16
C TRP A 134 21.90 -8.47 -16.04
N GLN A 135 22.92 -9.30 -15.86
CA GLN A 135 22.82 -10.73 -15.58
C GLN A 135 23.71 -11.12 -14.41
N VAL A 136 23.25 -12.07 -13.60
CA VAL A 136 24.02 -12.67 -12.50
C VAL A 136 23.93 -14.18 -12.65
N ALA A 137 25.08 -14.86 -12.69
CA ALA A 137 25.16 -16.31 -12.91
C ALA A 137 24.35 -16.82 -14.13
N GLY A 138 24.28 -16.03 -15.20
CA GLY A 138 23.53 -16.35 -16.43
C GLY A 138 22.02 -16.03 -16.37
N TYR A 139 21.49 -15.60 -15.22
CA TYR A 139 20.10 -15.20 -15.09
C TYR A 139 19.91 -13.72 -15.45
N LYS A 140 19.04 -13.43 -16.43
CA LYS A 140 18.67 -12.07 -16.82
C LYS A 140 17.84 -11.43 -15.71
N LEU A 141 18.35 -10.35 -15.11
CA LEU A 141 17.67 -9.66 -14.02
C LEU A 141 16.56 -8.73 -14.51
N ALA A 142 16.51 -8.41 -15.81
CA ALA A 142 15.61 -7.41 -16.35
C ALA A 142 14.12 -7.61 -16.01
N PRO A 143 13.52 -8.81 -16.11
CA PRO A 143 12.12 -9.02 -15.72
C PRO A 143 11.90 -8.77 -14.22
N THR A 144 12.83 -9.25 -13.38
CA THR A 144 12.77 -9.06 -11.93
C THR A 144 12.88 -7.58 -11.56
N LEU A 145 13.81 -6.85 -12.16
CA LEU A 145 14.01 -5.42 -11.91
C LEU A 145 12.83 -4.56 -12.37
N GLY A 146 12.20 -4.92 -13.49
CA GLY A 146 10.94 -4.30 -13.93
C GLY A 146 9.83 -4.48 -12.90
N VAL A 147 9.60 -5.72 -12.44
CA VAL A 147 8.59 -6.01 -11.41
C VAL A 147 8.90 -5.29 -10.09
N LEU A 148 10.17 -5.26 -9.66
CA LEU A 148 10.58 -4.55 -8.43
C LEU A 148 10.39 -3.03 -8.54
N THR A 149 10.66 -2.45 -9.71
CA THR A 149 10.39 -1.03 -9.98
C THR A 149 8.90 -0.74 -9.84
N GLY A 150 8.06 -1.59 -10.42
CA GLY A 150 6.61 -1.46 -10.30
C GLY A 150 6.11 -1.61 -8.86
N ILE A 151 6.59 -2.62 -8.13
CA ILE A 151 6.24 -2.82 -6.71
C ILE A 151 6.65 -1.59 -5.89
N GLY A 152 7.85 -1.05 -6.11
CA GLY A 152 8.33 0.14 -5.42
C GLY A 152 7.45 1.37 -5.67
N CYS A 153 7.13 1.66 -6.94
CA CYS A 153 6.27 2.77 -7.32
C CYS A 153 4.83 2.60 -6.78
N GLY A 154 4.25 1.40 -6.93
CA GLY A 154 2.92 1.09 -6.41
C GLY A 154 2.86 1.17 -4.89
N MET A 155 3.84 0.61 -4.19
CA MET A 155 3.93 0.68 -2.74
C MET A 155 4.03 2.13 -2.24
N ALA A 156 4.87 2.96 -2.87
CA ALA A 156 5.01 4.37 -2.53
C ALA A 156 3.68 5.11 -2.72
N LEU A 157 3.04 4.94 -3.88
CA LEU A 157 1.74 5.55 -4.16
C LEU A 157 0.66 5.10 -3.17
N ASN A 158 0.59 3.80 -2.87
CA ASN A 158 -0.36 3.25 -1.92
C ASN A 158 -0.13 3.81 -0.52
N PHE A 159 1.12 3.89 -0.08
CA PHE A 159 1.47 4.47 1.21
C PHE A 159 1.08 5.94 1.30
N LEU A 160 1.39 6.75 0.28
CA LEU A 160 1.07 8.18 0.26
C LEU A 160 -0.45 8.40 0.23
N ALA A 161 -1.18 7.71 -0.64
CA ALA A 161 -2.63 7.77 -0.69
C ALA A 161 -3.27 7.31 0.63
N SER A 162 -2.73 6.26 1.24
CA SER A 162 -3.22 5.78 2.53
C SER A 162 -2.96 6.79 3.64
N HIS A 163 -1.76 7.38 3.68
CA HIS A 163 -1.33 8.28 4.73
C HIS A 163 -2.06 9.64 4.70
N PHE A 164 -2.25 10.20 3.50
CA PHE A 164 -2.84 11.53 3.33
C PHE A 164 -4.35 11.52 3.09
N TRP A 165 -4.91 10.41 2.60
CA TRP A 165 -6.32 10.35 2.20
C TRP A 165 -7.12 9.24 2.87
N ALA A 166 -6.66 7.99 2.84
CA ALA A 166 -7.46 6.87 3.37
C ALA A 166 -7.59 6.92 4.90
N PHE A 167 -6.49 7.18 5.62
CA PHE A 167 -6.42 7.24 7.07
C PHE A 167 -6.23 8.67 7.59
N ARG A 168 -6.90 9.64 6.95
CA ARG A 168 -7.00 11.00 7.50
C ARG A 168 -7.82 10.96 8.78
N ASP A 169 -7.44 11.77 9.76
CA ASP A 169 -8.18 11.93 11.00
C ASP A 169 -9.65 12.29 10.72
N ALA A 170 -10.56 11.69 11.50
CA ALA A 170 -11.96 12.02 11.42
C ALA A 170 -12.18 13.47 11.84
N ASP A 171 -13.08 14.17 11.14
CA ASP A 171 -13.57 15.46 11.60
C ASP A 171 -14.22 15.22 12.97
N THR A 172 -13.83 16.00 13.99
CA THR A 172 -14.44 15.89 15.33
C THR A 172 -15.95 15.99 15.21
N PRO A 173 -16.73 15.08 15.81
CA PRO A 173 -18.17 15.22 15.83
C PRO A 173 -18.51 16.55 16.52
N SER A 174 -19.14 17.44 15.77
CA SER A 174 -19.77 18.67 16.26
C SER A 174 -20.88 18.36 17.25
#